data_AF-A0A2S7XRS4-F1
#
_entry.id   AF-A0A2S7XRS4-F1
#
_cell.length_a   1.000
_cell.length_b   1.000
_cell.length_c   1.000
_cell.angle_alpha   90.00
_cell.angle_beta   90.00
_cell.angle_gamma   90.00
#
_symmetry.space_group_name_H-M   'P 1'
#
loop_
_entity.id
_entity.type
_entity.pdbx_description
1 polymer ?
#
loop_
_entity_poly.entity_id
_entity_poly.type
_entity_poly.pdbx_seq_one_letter_code
_entity_poly.pdbx_strand_id
1 'polypeptide(L)'
;MEHRLIPPSHPQTNGMVERFNGRIAEVVATTRFDSGKKLEETLHHYVRMYNHQIPQKALGHVSPVQALKNWQQKEPERFKKQVYNLSGLDNYQILKPIQLTFN
;
A
#
# COMPACT_ATOMS: atom_id res chain seq x y z
N MET A 1 12.65 -3.89 12.24
CA MET A 1 12.59 -3.13 10.97
C MET A 1 13.70 -2.11 11.02
N GLU A 2 14.43 -1.93 9.92
CA GLU A 2 15.45 -0.88 9.83
C GLU A 2 14.78 0.42 9.37
N HIS A 3 14.95 1.50 10.13
CA HIS A 3 14.46 2.82 9.75
C HIS A 3 15.51 3.53 8.88
N ARG A 4 15.15 3.89 7.65
CA ARG A 4 16.05 4.59 6.72
C ARG A 4 15.52 5.99 6.44
N LEU A 5 16.33 7.00 6.78
CA LEU A 5 16.04 8.40 6.53
C LEU A 5 16.60 8.83 5.16
N ILE A 6 15.95 9.81 4.53
CA ILE A 6 16.46 10.48 3.33
C ILE A 6 17.09 11.83 3.70
N PRO A 7 18.05 12.33 2.92
CA PRO A 7 18.57 13.68 3.12
C PRO A 7 17.46 14.74 2.94
N PRO A 8 17.52 15.85 3.69
CA PRO A 8 16.56 16.95 3.56
C PRO A 8 16.58 17.53 2.14
N SER A 9 15.45 18.05 1.67
CA SER A 9 15.28 18.66 0.34
C SER A 9 15.48 17.73 -0.86
N HIS A 10 15.28 16.41 -0.69
CA HIS A 10 15.34 15.41 -1.77
C HIS A 10 14.01 14.68 -1.97
N PRO A 11 12.94 15.39 -2.39
CA PRO A 11 11.59 14.85 -2.52
C PRO A 11 11.50 13.64 -3.46
N GLN A 12 12.36 13.61 -4.50
CA GLN A 12 12.39 12.56 -5.50
C GLN A 12 12.68 11.18 -4.89
N THR A 13 13.47 11.14 -3.81
CA THR A 13 13.83 9.89 -3.10
C THR A 13 12.61 9.24 -2.44
N ASN A 14 11.61 10.04 -2.07
CA ASN A 14 10.32 9.55 -1.56
C ASN A 14 9.17 9.79 -2.56
N GLY A 15 9.49 9.96 -3.84
CA GLY A 15 8.57 10.50 -4.83
C GLY A 15 7.28 9.68 -5.06
N MET A 16 7.27 8.38 -4.74
CA MET A 16 6.04 7.58 -4.79
C MET A 16 5.07 7.93 -3.67
N VAL A 17 5.58 8.13 -2.45
CA VAL A 17 4.75 8.53 -1.29
C VAL A 17 4.29 9.97 -1.45
N GLU A 18 5.17 10.86 -1.91
CA GLU A 18 4.81 12.25 -2.14
C GLU A 18 3.75 12.40 -3.23
N ARG A 19 3.85 11.67 -4.35
CA ARG A 19 2.80 11.64 -5.37
C ARG A 19 1.48 11.11 -4.83
N PHE A 20 1.53 10.04 -4.03
CA PHE A 20 0.35 9.50 -3.39
C PHE A 20 -0.34 10.55 -2.49
N ASN A 21 0.44 11.21 -1.62
CA ASN A 21 -0.06 12.25 -0.72
C ASN A 21 -0.60 13.46 -1.46
N GLY A 22 0.09 13.92 -2.51
CA GLY A 22 -0.37 15.05 -3.32
C GLY A 22 -1.72 14.81 -4.00
N ARG A 23 -1.94 13.59 -4.53
CA ARG A 23 -3.20 13.23 -5.18
C ARG A 23 -4.38 13.18 -4.22
N ILE A 24 -4.21 12.59 -3.04
CA ILE A 24 -5.30 12.57 -2.05
C ILE A 24 -5.54 13.97 -1.45
N ALA A 25 -4.49 14.78 -1.30
CA ALA A 25 -4.64 16.17 -0.87
C ALA A 25 -5.49 16.99 -1.86
N GLU A 26 -5.32 16.78 -3.17
CA GLU A 26 -6.15 17.40 -4.21
C GLU A 26 -7.62 16.98 -4.11
N VAL A 27 -7.88 15.69 -3.91
CA VAL A 27 -9.26 15.16 -3.72
C VAL A 27 -9.90 15.74 -2.47
N VAL A 28 -9.16 15.80 -1.36
CA VAL A 28 -9.65 16.38 -0.09
C VAL A 28 -9.88 17.88 -0.22
N ALA A 29 -9.02 18.61 -0.93
CA ALA A 29 -9.16 20.06 -1.11
C ALA A 29 -10.35 20.46 -2.00
N THR A 30 -10.72 19.60 -2.95
CA THR A 30 -11.82 19.87 -3.91
C THR A 30 -13.17 19.35 -3.45
N THR A 31 -13.21 18.50 -2.42
CA THR A 31 -14.44 17.86 -1.92
C THR A 31 -14.89 18.49 -0.61
N ARG A 32 -16.16 18.92 -0.54
CA ARG A 32 -16.78 19.31 0.73
C ARG A 32 -17.33 18.07 1.43
N PHE A 33 -16.94 17.85 2.68
CA PHE A 33 -17.40 16.72 3.49
C PHE A 33 -18.44 17.18 4.50
N ASP A 34 -19.55 16.45 4.58
CA ASP A 34 -20.62 16.73 5.54
C ASP A 34 -20.27 16.24 6.95
N SER A 35 -19.32 15.31 7.07
CA SER A 35 -18.86 14.76 8.35
C SER A 35 -17.44 14.19 8.26
N GLY A 36 -16.78 14.06 9.41
CA GLY A 36 -15.48 13.38 9.51
C GLY A 36 -15.52 11.93 9.07
N LYS A 37 -16.63 11.21 9.31
CA LYS A 37 -16.83 9.84 8.83
C LYS A 37 -16.76 9.76 7.30
N LYS A 38 -17.34 10.73 6.60
CA LYS A 38 -17.31 10.76 5.13
C LYS A 38 -15.90 11.00 4.58
N LEU A 39 -15.12 11.83 5.27
CA LEU A 39 -13.70 12.02 4.96
C LEU A 39 -12.94 10.70 5.14
N GLU A 40 -13.10 10.02 6.28
CA GLU A 40 -12.47 8.73 6.56
C GLU A 40 -12.81 7.67 5.49
N GLU A 41 -14.09 7.51 5.15
CA GLU A 41 -14.54 6.61 4.08
C GLU A 41 -13.87 6.92 2.74
N THR A 42 -13.73 8.22 2.42
CA THR A 42 -13.09 8.67 1.18
C THR A 42 -11.61 8.36 1.15
N LEU A 43 -10.91 8.55 2.27
CA LEU A 43 -9.50 8.18 2.42
C LEU A 43 -9.30 6.66 2.25
N HIS A 44 -10.11 5.85 2.91
CA HIS A 44 -10.06 4.39 2.76
C HIS A 44 -10.37 3.94 1.34
N HIS A 45 -11.37 4.54 0.71
CA HIS A 45 -11.71 4.26 -0.68
C HIS A 45 -10.54 4.60 -1.59
N TYR A 46 -9.90 5.75 -1.41
CA TYR A 46 -8.75 6.15 -2.21
C TYR A 46 -7.56 5.19 -2.04
N VAL A 47 -7.20 4.80 -0.81
CA VAL A 47 -6.15 3.80 -0.56
C VAL A 47 -6.44 2.50 -1.30
N ARG A 48 -7.69 2.02 -1.24
CA ARG A 48 -8.10 0.79 -1.93
C ARG A 48 -8.00 0.94 -3.45
N MET A 49 -8.51 2.04 -4.00
CA MET A 49 -8.44 2.32 -5.44
C MET A 49 -6.99 2.37 -5.92
N TYR A 50 -6.14 3.11 -5.22
CA TYR A 50 -4.73 3.27 -5.54
C TYR A 50 -3.98 1.93 -5.54
N ASN A 51 -4.16 1.12 -4.49
CA ASN A 51 -3.42 -0.13 -4.33
C ASN A 51 -3.88 -1.24 -5.28
N HIS A 52 -5.18 -1.31 -5.58
CA HIS A 52 -5.75 -2.44 -6.31
C HIS A 52 -6.05 -2.13 -7.78
N GLN A 53 -6.43 -0.90 -8.11
CA GLN A 53 -7.09 -0.59 -9.39
C GLN A 53 -6.31 0.39 -10.25
N ILE A 54 -5.65 1.40 -9.67
CA ILE A 54 -4.94 2.44 -10.43
C ILE A 54 -3.57 1.90 -10.90
N PRO A 55 -3.36 1.72 -12.21
CA PRO A 55 -2.07 1.27 -12.72
C PRO A 55 -1.02 2.37 -12.63
N GLN A 56 0.20 2.01 -12.21
CA GLN A 56 1.30 2.96 -12.07
C GLN A 56 2.28 2.81 -13.22
N LYS A 57 2.57 3.90 -13.94
CA LYS A 57 3.56 3.93 -15.03
C LYS A 57 4.94 3.46 -14.55
N ALA A 58 5.34 3.89 -13.35
CA ALA A 58 6.62 3.50 -12.73
C ALA A 58 6.72 1.99 -12.43
N LEU A 59 5.58 1.29 -12.35
CA LEU A 59 5.52 -0.16 -12.15
C LEU A 59 5.28 -0.93 -13.45
N GLY A 60 5.34 -0.28 -14.61
CA GLY A 60 5.05 -0.90 -15.90
C GLY A 60 3.54 -1.02 -16.19
N HIS A 61 2.75 -0.03 -15.78
CA HIS A 61 1.30 0.03 -16.00
C HIS A 61 0.52 -1.09 -15.29
N VAL A 62 0.94 -1.45 -14.08
CA VAL A 62 0.20 -2.36 -13.19
C VAL A 62 -0.07 -1.69 -11.84
N SER A 63 -1.09 -2.16 -11.12
CA SER A 63 -1.38 -1.65 -9.78
C SER A 63 -0.32 -2.12 -8.77
N PRO A 64 -0.10 -1.38 -7.66
CA PRO A 64 0.89 -1.74 -6.65
C PRO A 64 0.77 -3.18 -6.13
N VAL A 65 -0.45 -3.64 -5.86
CA VAL A 65 -0.68 -5.03 -5.41
C VAL A 65 -0.34 -6.03 -6.50
N GLN A 66 -0.63 -5.73 -7.77
CA GLN A 66 -0.25 -6.62 -8.87
C GLN A 66 1.26 -6.68 -9.05
N ALA A 67 1.97 -5.56 -8.92
CA ALA A 67 3.43 -5.53 -8.95
C ALA A 67 4.02 -6.40 -7.82
N LEU A 68 3.50 -6.27 -6.60
CA LEU A 68 3.92 -7.08 -5.46
C LEU A 68 3.70 -8.58 -5.72
N LYS A 69 2.53 -8.98 -6.25
CA LYS A 69 2.25 -10.38 -6.62
C LYS A 69 3.23 -10.89 -7.69
N ASN A 70 3.49 -10.09 -8.73
CA ASN A 70 4.41 -10.46 -9.80
C ASN A 70 5.85 -10.63 -9.27
N TRP A 71 6.31 -9.74 -8.39
CA TRP A 71 7.62 -9.85 -7.76
C TRP A 71 7.73 -11.04 -6.83
N GLN A 72 6.67 -11.33 -6.07
CA GLN A 72 6.64 -12.48 -5.18
C GLN A 72 6.75 -13.81 -5.94
N GLN A 73 6.15 -13.90 -7.13
CA GLN A 73 6.29 -15.08 -7.99
C GLN A 73 7.71 -15.21 -8.57
N LYS A 74 8.36 -14.10 -8.88
CA LYS A 74 9.70 -14.09 -9.50
C LYS A 74 10.83 -14.33 -8.49
N GLU A 75 10.72 -13.76 -7.30
CA GLU A 75 11.76 -13.78 -6.26
C GLU A 75 11.14 -13.98 -4.87
N PRO A 76 10.58 -15.17 -4.58
CA PRO A 76 9.84 -15.42 -3.34
C PRO A 76 10.70 -15.22 -2.08
N GLU A 77 12.00 -15.53 -2.14
CA GLU A 77 12.95 -15.43 -1.03
C GLU A 77 13.12 -14.00 -0.48
N ARG A 78 12.77 -12.97 -1.25
CA ARG A 78 12.83 -11.57 -0.80
C ARG A 78 11.64 -11.19 0.09
N PHE A 79 10.57 -11.97 0.07
CA PHE A 79 9.34 -11.68 0.80
C PHE A 79 9.29 -12.48 2.10
N LYS A 80 9.32 -11.75 3.23
CA LYS A 80 9.12 -12.36 4.56
C LYS A 80 7.65 -12.68 4.87
N LYS A 81 6.71 -12.10 4.11
CA LYS A 81 5.25 -12.18 4.32
C LYS A 81 4.59 -12.33 2.94
N GLN A 82 3.49 -13.08 2.86
CA GLN A 82 2.73 -13.17 1.62
C GLN A 82 2.10 -11.81 1.26
N VAL A 83 1.89 -11.54 -0.02
CA VAL A 83 1.18 -10.32 -0.45
C VAL A 83 -0.33 -10.57 -0.31
N TYR A 84 -0.88 -10.30 0.88
CA TYR A 84 -2.31 -10.53 1.16
C TYR A 84 -3.20 -9.44 0.55
N ASN A 85 -4.43 -9.86 0.22
CA ASN A 85 -5.51 -9.04 -0.34
C ASN A 85 -6.58 -8.79 0.74
N LEU A 86 -6.23 -8.17 1.88
CA LEU A 86 -7.19 -7.91 2.96
C LEU A 86 -7.19 -6.43 3.35
N SER A 87 -8.32 -5.76 3.10
CA SER A 87 -8.71 -4.53 3.76
C SER A 87 -9.29 -4.88 5.14
N GLY A 88 -8.42 -5.18 6.11
CA GLY A 88 -8.79 -5.52 7.48
C GLY A 88 -7.68 -5.19 8.49
N LEU A 89 -8.05 -5.02 9.76
CA LEU A 89 -7.14 -4.65 10.85
C LEU A 89 -6.02 -5.68 11.03
N ASP A 90 -4.76 -5.20 11.13
CA ASP A 90 -3.60 -5.99 11.51
C ASP A 90 -3.72 -6.44 12.97
N ASN A 91 -4.47 -7.52 13.24
CA ASN A 91 -4.45 -8.19 14.53
C ASN A 91 -3.20 -9.08 14.61
N TYR A 92 -2.12 -8.53 15.18
CA TYR A 92 -0.83 -9.21 15.44
C TYR A 92 -0.92 -10.47 16.33
N GLN A 93 -2.11 -10.90 16.75
CA GLN A 93 -2.32 -12.03 17.65
C GLN A 93 -2.47 -13.39 16.95
N ILE A 94 -2.74 -13.44 15.63
CA ILE A 94 -3.10 -14.68 14.91
C ILE A 94 -2.02 -15.09 13.89
N LEU A 95 -0.75 -14.97 14.27
CA LEU A 95 0.35 -15.64 13.56
C LEU A 95 1.07 -16.56 14.55
N LYS A 96 0.39 -17.61 14.99
CA LYS A 96 1.09 -18.82 15.46
C LYS A 96 1.34 -19.75 14.27
N PRO A 97 2.53 -20.37 14.20
CA PRO A 97 2.96 -21.13 13.03
C PRO A 97 2.11 -22.40 12.88
N ILE A 98 1.55 -22.61 11.68
CA ILE A 98 1.01 -23.92 11.30
C ILE A 98 2.24 -24.83 11.08
N GLN A 99 2.45 -25.76 12.00
CA GLN A 99 3.33 -26.90 11.76
C GLN A 99 2.68 -27.74 10.66
N LEU A 100 3.30 -27.80 9.48
CA LEU A 100 2.95 -28.80 8.46
C LEU A 100 3.82 -30.03 8.70
N THR A 101 3.27 -31.03 9.40
CA THR A 101 3.79 -32.40 9.34
C THR A 101 3.31 -33.05 8.06
N PHE A 102 4.25 -33.51 7.22
CA PHE A 102 3.95 -34.36 6.07
C PHE A 102 3.81 -35.81 6.54
N ASN A 103 2.74 -36.48 6.10
CA ASN A 103 2.68 -37.94 5.93
C ASN A 103 2.88 -38.23 4.45
#